data_AF-A0A2N7UEB1-F1
#
_entry.id   AF-A0A2N7UEB1-F1
#
_cell.length_a   1.000
_cell.length_b   1.000
_cell.length_c   1.000
_cell.angle_alpha   90.00
_cell.angle_beta   90.00
_cell.angle_gamma   90.00
#
_symmetry.space_group_name_H-M   'P 1'
#
loop_
_entity.id
_entity.type
_entity.pdbx_description
1 polymer ?
#
loop_
_entity_poly.entity_id
_entity_poly.type
_entity_poly.pdbx_seq_one_letter_code
_entity_poly.pdbx_strand_id
1 'polypeptide(L)'
;MLDQRALDRARTMDGKLLLVTNMVDHDPWEIVKRYRSLANIERGFRALKSDSEIALVYHRLPDRIRAHVLIGFLALVLYRVLRMRLKASDHPLSPTRALDIARKIQFHQVLLTRRET
;
A
#
# COMPACT_ATOMS: atom_id res chain seq x y z
N MET A 1 22.92 -1.11 39.32
CA MET A 1 21.69 -0.62 39.95
C MET A 1 20.79 -0.08 38.86
N LEU A 2 19.55 -0.54 38.74
CA LEU A 2 18.61 -0.08 37.71
C LEU A 2 18.07 1.32 38.09
N ASP A 3 17.87 2.20 37.11
CA ASP A 3 17.27 3.52 37.33
C ASP A 3 15.77 3.37 37.58
N GLN A 4 15.39 3.41 38.85
CA GLN A 4 14.01 3.25 39.29
C GLN A 4 13.08 4.34 38.70
N ARG A 5 13.58 5.55 38.46
CA ARG A 5 12.79 6.65 37.87
C ARG A 5 12.50 6.41 36.39
N ALA A 6 13.43 5.79 35.67
CA ALA A 6 13.19 5.40 34.28
C ALA A 6 12.12 4.29 34.21
N LEU A 7 12.17 3.34 35.15
CA LEU A 7 11.22 2.22 35.22
C LEU A 7 9.78 2.68 35.50
N ASP A 8 9.59 3.57 36.46
CA ASP A 8 8.23 4.05 36.80
C ASP A 8 7.63 4.92 35.68
N ARG A 9 8.46 5.68 34.96
CA ARG A 9 8.02 6.40 33.75
C ARG A 9 7.58 5.45 32.64
N ALA A 10 8.32 4.36 32.40
CA ALA A 10 7.95 3.35 31.42
C ALA A 10 6.60 2.70 31.77
N ARG A 11 6.40 2.30 33.04
CA ARG A 11 5.14 1.73 33.54
C ARG A 11 3.93 2.63 33.30
N THR A 12 4.11 3.94 33.40
CA THR A 12 3.01 4.90 33.18
C THR A 12 2.49 4.88 31.72
N MET A 13 3.32 4.38 30.79
CA MET A 13 3.02 4.27 29.36
C MET A 13 2.62 2.86 28.92
N ASP A 14 2.55 1.89 29.83
CA ASP A 14 2.14 0.52 29.50
C ASP A 14 0.72 0.52 28.89
N GLY A 15 0.58 -0.14 27.74
CA GLY A 15 -0.67 -0.22 26.99
C GLY A 15 -1.09 1.06 26.26
N LYS A 16 -0.29 2.14 26.30
CA LYS A 16 -0.56 3.40 25.59
C LYS A 16 0.28 3.49 24.32
N LEU A 17 -0.34 3.91 23.22
CA LEU A 17 0.37 4.29 22.01
C LEU A 17 0.64 5.80 22.05
N LEU A 18 1.90 6.18 22.30
CA LEU A 18 2.32 7.58 22.25
C LEU A 18 2.69 7.96 20.80
N LEU A 19 2.02 8.97 20.25
CA LEU A 19 2.40 9.55 18.96
C LEU A 19 3.27 10.78 19.20
N VAL A 20 4.55 10.69 18.81
CA VAL A 20 5.46 11.83 18.81
C VAL A 20 5.47 12.43 17.41
N THR A 21 5.20 13.72 17.29
CA THR A 21 5.14 14.40 15.98
C THR A 21 5.70 15.82 16.08
N ASN A 22 6.25 16.30 14.96
CA ASN A 22 6.64 17.69 14.76
C ASN A 22 5.49 18.57 14.21
N MET A 23 4.29 18.00 14.02
CA MET A 23 3.10 18.73 13.55
C MET A 23 2.40 19.45 14.71
N VAL A 24 3.04 20.48 15.27
CA VAL A 24 2.55 21.22 16.45
C VAL A 24 1.23 21.96 16.21
N ASP A 25 0.99 22.44 14.98
CA ASP A 25 -0.21 23.23 14.64
C ASP A 25 -1.39 22.38 14.13
N HIS A 26 -1.31 21.06 14.25
CA HIS A 26 -2.36 20.16 13.75
C HIS A 26 -3.23 19.65 14.89
N ASP A 27 -4.53 19.51 14.60
CA ASP A 27 -5.46 18.89 15.53
C ASP A 27 -5.02 17.45 15.88
N PRO A 28 -5.01 17.07 17.18
CA PRO A 28 -4.60 15.74 17.62
C PRO A 28 -5.37 14.58 16.96
N TRP A 29 -6.66 14.74 16.67
CA TRP A 29 -7.43 13.71 15.98
C TRP A 29 -7.00 13.55 14.53
N GLU A 30 -6.69 14.64 13.84
CA GLU A 30 -6.14 14.58 12.49
C GLU A 30 -4.75 13.92 12.47
N ILE A 31 -3.91 14.14 13.49
CA ILE A 31 -2.62 13.43 13.65
C ILE A 31 -2.85 11.93 13.82
N VAL A 32 -3.75 11.51 14.71
CA VAL A 32 -4.09 10.09 14.93
C VAL A 32 -4.64 9.46 13.65
N LYS A 33 -5.52 10.15 12.92
CA LYS A 33 -6.11 9.68 11.67
C LYS A 33 -5.06 9.50 10.57
N ARG A 34 -4.12 10.44 10.45
CA ARG A 34 -2.96 10.34 9.54
C ARG A 34 -2.08 9.16 9.91
N TYR A 35 -1.75 8.99 11.18
CA TYR A 35 -0.98 7.84 11.66
C TYR A 35 -1.68 6.52 11.34
N ARG A 36 -2.99 6.40 11.61
CA ARG A 36 -3.78 5.20 11.25
C ARG A 36 -3.84 4.95 9.75
N SER A 37 -3.66 5.99 8.92
CA SER A 37 -3.55 5.80 7.46
C SER A 37 -2.26 5.10 7.05
N LEU A 38 -1.20 5.13 7.87
CA LEU A 38 0.02 4.35 7.62
C LEU A 38 -0.26 2.85 7.55
N ALA A 39 -1.15 2.35 8.42
CA ALA A 39 -1.60 0.96 8.37
C ALA A 39 -2.30 0.59 7.04
N ASN A 40 -2.86 1.57 6.31
CA ASN A 40 -3.36 1.32 4.95
C ASN A 40 -2.22 1.08 3.95
N ILE A 41 -1.07 1.73 4.15
CA ILE A 41 0.11 1.56 3.29
C ILE A 41 0.70 0.16 3.52
N GLU A 42 0.84 -0.26 4.78
CA GLU A 42 1.30 -1.62 5.13
C GLU A 42 0.40 -2.71 4.55
N ARG A 43 -0.93 -2.52 4.62
CA ARG A 43 -1.89 -3.43 3.96
C ARG A 43 -1.71 -3.46 2.45
N GLY A 44 -1.47 -2.30 1.82
CA GLY A 44 -1.17 -2.22 0.38
C GLY A 44 0.09 -2.99 0.00
N PHE A 45 1.17 -2.84 0.76
CA PHE A 45 2.40 -3.61 0.58
C PHE A 45 2.19 -5.12 0.80
N ARG A 46 1.37 -5.49 1.79
CA ARG A 46 1.04 -6.90 2.03
C ARG A 46 0.27 -7.51 0.86
N ALA A 47 -0.75 -6.82 0.36
CA ALA A 47 -1.50 -7.25 -0.83
C ALA A 47 -0.60 -7.36 -2.06
N LEU A 48 0.34 -6.42 -2.23
CA LEU A 48 1.34 -6.51 -3.31
C LEU A 48 2.20 -7.77 -3.16
N LYS A 49 2.67 -8.09 -1.96
CA LYS A 49 3.52 -9.26 -1.73
C LYS A 49 2.76 -10.60 -1.79
N SER A 50 1.46 -10.63 -1.51
CA SER A 50 0.67 -11.86 -1.54
C SER A 50 0.06 -12.13 -2.92
N ASP A 51 -0.40 -11.09 -3.62
CA ASP A 51 -1.20 -11.23 -4.84
C ASP A 51 -0.39 -10.96 -6.11
N SER A 52 0.80 -10.35 -6.00
CA SER A 52 1.70 -10.13 -7.14
C SER A 52 3.04 -10.83 -6.93
N GLU A 53 3.56 -11.42 -8.00
CA GLU A 53 4.88 -12.06 -8.06
C GLU A 53 6.05 -11.07 -7.85
N ILE A 54 5.76 -9.81 -7.51
CA ILE A 54 6.73 -8.77 -7.13
C ILE A 54 7.36 -9.09 -5.76
N ALA A 55 6.87 -10.12 -5.06
CA ALA A 55 7.40 -10.60 -3.79
C ALA A 55 8.88 -11.00 -3.90
N LEU A 56 9.75 -10.15 -3.34
CA LEU A 56 11.15 -10.38 -3.00
C LEU A 56 11.96 -11.22 -4.02
N VAL A 57 12.30 -10.60 -5.15
CA VAL A 57 13.35 -11.12 -6.04
C VAL A 57 14.70 -10.64 -5.53
N TYR A 58 15.63 -11.56 -5.25
CA TYR A 58 16.99 -11.23 -4.83
C TYR A 58 17.78 -10.67 -6.02
N HIS A 59 17.80 -9.36 -6.16
CA HIS A 59 18.63 -8.67 -7.15
C HIS A 59 20.02 -8.37 -6.59
N ARG A 60 21.06 -8.65 -7.39
CA ARG A 60 22.46 -8.36 -7.03
C ARG A 60 23.00 -7.08 -7.66
N LEU A 61 22.48 -6.68 -8.82
CA LEU A 61 22.91 -5.46 -9.50
C LEU A 61 22.11 -4.25 -9.01
N PRO A 62 22.77 -3.11 -8.72
CA PRO A 62 22.11 -1.90 -8.23
C PRO A 62 20.94 -1.42 -9.10
N ASP A 63 21.08 -1.46 -10.42
CA ASP A 63 20.03 -0.98 -11.34
C ASP A 63 18.79 -1.87 -11.33
N ARG A 64 18.96 -3.19 -11.15
CA ARG A 64 17.84 -4.13 -11.02
C ARG A 64 17.09 -3.90 -9.71
N ILE A 65 17.81 -3.60 -8.63
CA ILE A 65 17.19 -3.23 -7.35
C ILE A 65 16.35 -1.96 -7.52
N ARG A 66 16.90 -0.90 -8.14
CA ARG A 66 16.19 0.36 -8.39
C ARG A 66 14.94 0.15 -9.23
N ALA A 67 15.06 -0.60 -10.33
CA ALA A 67 13.93 -0.90 -11.21
C ALA A 67 12.83 -1.67 -10.49
N HIS A 68 13.17 -2.71 -9.71
CA HIS A 68 12.19 -3.51 -8.97
C HIS A 68 11.46 -2.68 -7.91
N VAL A 69 12.21 -1.87 -7.15
CA VAL A 69 11.62 -0.96 -6.15
C VAL A 69 10.67 0.04 -6.81
N LEU A 70 11.06 0.60 -7.96
CA LEU A 70 10.21 1.53 -8.72
C LEU A 70 8.92 0.84 -9.21
N ILE A 71 9.02 -0.35 -9.81
CA ILE A 71 7.85 -1.11 -10.28
C ILE A 71 6.93 -1.45 -9.10
N GLY A 72 7.48 -1.91 -7.98
CA GLY A 72 6.71 -2.19 -6.77
C GLY A 72 6.02 -0.95 -6.22
N PHE A 73 6.69 0.20 -6.24
CA PHE A 73 6.10 1.48 -5.84
C PHE A 73 4.95 1.90 -6.77
N LEU A 74 5.14 1.80 -8.10
CA LEU A 74 4.10 2.10 -9.08
C LEU A 74 2.88 1.20 -8.90
N ALA A 75 3.09 -0.11 -8.70
CA ALA A 75 2.02 -1.06 -8.45
C ALA A 75 1.23 -0.70 -7.16
N LEU A 76 1.92 -0.27 -6.09
CA LEU A 76 1.27 0.22 -4.86
C LEU A 76 0.42 1.47 -5.12
N VAL A 77 0.94 2.42 -5.90
CA VAL A 77 0.19 3.64 -6.27
C VAL A 77 -1.05 3.29 -7.06
N LEU A 78 -0.95 2.42 -8.07
CA LEU A 78 -2.09 1.96 -8.87
C LEU A 78 -3.14 1.25 -8.00
N TYR A 79 -2.71 0.35 -7.11
CA TYR A 79 -3.61 -0.32 -6.16
C TYR A 79 -4.33 0.69 -5.26
N ARG A 80 -3.62 1.71 -4.79
CA ARG A 80 -4.20 2.79 -3.97
C ARG A 80 -5.25 3.58 -4.74
N VAL A 81 -4.95 3.98 -5.98
CA VAL A 81 -5.89 4.70 -6.84
C VAL A 81 -7.12 3.84 -7.14
N LEU A 82 -6.95 2.55 -7.44
CA LEU A 82 -8.07 1.61 -7.64
C LEU A 82 -8.98 1.58 -6.40
N ARG A 83 -8.41 1.44 -5.20
CA ARG A 83 -9.19 1.46 -3.95
C ARG A 83 -9.93 2.79 -3.77
N MET A 84 -9.29 3.91 -4.05
CA MET A 84 -9.92 5.23 -3.94
C MET A 84 -11.09 5.38 -4.90
N ARG A 85 -10.92 4.92 -6.16
CA ARG A 85 -11.98 4.97 -7.18
C ARG A 85 -13.16 4.08 -6.81
N LEU A 86 -12.91 2.83 -6.40
CA LEU A 86 -13.97 1.91 -5.96
C LEU A 86 -14.76 2.47 -4.77
N LYS A 87 -14.08 3.10 -3.81
CA LYS A 87 -14.74 3.76 -2.68
C LYS A 87 -15.54 4.98 -3.12
N ALA A 88 -15.01 5.80 -4.02
CA ALA A 88 -15.69 7.00 -4.51
C ALA A 88 -16.95 6.66 -5.32
N SER A 89 -16.98 5.51 -6.00
CA SER A 89 -18.15 5.02 -6.73
C SER A 89 -19.10 4.17 -5.87
N ASP A 90 -18.89 4.11 -4.55
CA ASP A 90 -19.62 3.24 -3.61
C ASP A 90 -19.72 1.77 -4.07
N HIS A 91 -18.68 1.29 -4.75
CA HIS A 91 -18.68 -0.04 -5.35
C HIS A 91 -18.32 -1.10 -4.28
N PRO A 92 -19.08 -2.20 -4.14
CA PRO A 92 -18.87 -3.19 -3.09
C PRO A 92 -17.61 -4.05 -3.24
N LEU A 93 -16.83 -3.85 -4.31
CA LEU A 93 -15.69 -4.71 -4.59
C LEU A 93 -14.44 -4.26 -3.84
N SER A 94 -13.67 -5.23 -3.36
CA SER A 94 -12.30 -4.99 -2.93
C SER A 94 -11.39 -4.81 -4.17
N PRO A 95 -10.28 -4.06 -4.04
CA PRO A 95 -9.32 -3.91 -5.14
C PRO A 95 -8.78 -5.25 -5.66
N THR A 96 -8.49 -6.20 -4.76
CA THR A 96 -8.06 -7.56 -5.12
C THR A 96 -9.11 -8.26 -5.98
N ARG A 97 -10.38 -8.21 -5.57
CA ARG A 97 -11.45 -8.86 -6.35
C ARG A 97 -11.68 -8.20 -7.71
N ALA A 98 -11.57 -6.88 -7.78
CA ALA A 98 -11.63 -6.15 -9.05
C ALA A 98 -10.48 -6.55 -9.99
N LEU A 99 -9.26 -6.70 -9.48
CA LEU A 99 -8.11 -7.18 -10.25
C LEU A 99 -8.28 -8.64 -10.70
N ASP A 100 -8.83 -9.52 -9.88
CA ASP A 100 -9.11 -10.91 -10.27
C ASP A 100 -10.12 -11.00 -11.41
N ILE A 101 -11.14 -10.12 -11.42
CA ILE A 101 -12.09 -10.02 -12.52
C ILE A 101 -11.37 -9.48 -13.76
N ALA A 102 -10.61 -8.40 -13.62
CA ALA A 102 -9.88 -7.79 -14.72
C ALA A 102 -8.88 -8.75 -15.39
N ARG A 103 -8.18 -9.60 -14.62
CA ARG A 103 -7.28 -10.63 -15.15
C ARG A 103 -7.96 -11.63 -16.08
N LYS A 104 -9.28 -11.84 -15.96
CA LYS A 104 -10.05 -12.73 -16.83
C LYS A 104 -10.45 -12.08 -18.15
N ILE A 105 -10.36 -10.76 -18.26
CA ILE A 105 -10.71 -10.03 -19.47
C ILE A 105 -9.56 -10.20 -20.47
N GLN A 106 -9.78 -11.00 -21.52
CA GLN A 106 -8.84 -11.13 -22.62
C GLN A 106 -9.14 -10.08 -23.69
N PHE A 107 -8.15 -9.29 -24.06
CA PHE A 107 -8.26 -8.33 -25.16
C PHE A 107 -7.77 -8.99 -26.45
N HIS A 108 -8.67 -9.15 -27.42
CA HIS A 108 -8.33 -9.65 -28.75
C HIS A 108 -8.48 -8.51 -29.76
N GLN A 109 -7.38 -8.14 -30.41
CA GLN A 109 -7.39 -7.16 -31.49
C GLN A 109 -7.42 -7.89 -32.82
N VAL A 110 -8.52 -7.78 -33.56
CA VAL A 110 -8.64 -8.35 -34.91
C VAL A 110 -8.42 -7.23 -35.92
N LEU A 111 -7.35 -7.34 -36.70
CA LEU A 111 -7.14 -6.49 -37.87
C LEU A 111 -7.81 -7.18 -39.07
N LEU A 112 -8.95 -6.66 -39.51
CA LEU A 112 -9.62 -7.15 -40.72
C LEU A 112 -8.95 -6.53 -41.93
N THR A 113 -8.07 -7.27 -42.59
CA THR A 113 -7.58 -6.89 -43.92
C THR A 113 -8.69 -7.11 -44.93
N ARG A 114 -9.25 -6.03 -45.46
CA ARG A 114 -10.21 -6.07 -46.57
C ARG A 114 -9.51 -6.70 -47.78
N ARG A 115 -9.94 -7.89 -48.20
CA ARG A 115 -9.57 -8.44 -49.51
C ARG A 115 -10.32 -7.64 -50.57
N GLU A 116 -9.57 -6.91 -51.39
CA GLU A 116 -10.08 -6.34 -52.62
C GLU A 116 -10.46 -7.48 -53.57
N THR A 117 -11.65 -7.36 -54.16
CA THR A 117 -12.20 -8.28 -55.16
C THR A 117 -12.06 -7.64 -56.53
#